data_AF-A0A0F9C513-F1
#
_entry.id   AF-A0A0F9C513-F1
#
_cell.length_a   1.000
_cell.length_b   1.000
_cell.length_c   1.000
_cell.angle_alpha   90.00
_cell.angle_beta   90.00
_cell.angle_gamma   90.00
#
_symmetry.space_group_name_H-M   'P 1'
#
loop_
_entity.id
_entity.type
_entity.pdbx_description
1 polymer ?
#
loop_
_entity_poly.entity_id
_entity_poly.type
_entity_poly.pdbx_seq_one_letter_code
_entity_poly.pdbx_strand_id
1 'polypeptide(L)'
;EEIDFVPYITVGTGIVVPAGNPDNITGLDESLCGRTVAVQVATIQVTFLEDLNQDGCADNNVDIVTFDSNPLAVEDLRTPNMLRNHSLAKSISDAGWGQFISILQAKAEDAGREVILVNPSGTSQVCSGCGARVSKPLSERWHLCPFCGLSIHRDLNASRNILRLGRSLQGSNALS
;
A
#
# COMPACT_ATOMS: atom_id res chain seq x y z
N GLU A 1 4.47 -6.29 26.35
CA GLU A 1 3.14 -6.83 26.68
C GLU A 1 2.53 -7.27 25.37
N GLU A 2 2.18 -8.55 25.24
CA GLU A 2 1.60 -9.09 24.02
C GLU A 2 0.08 -8.92 24.14
N ILE A 3 -0.48 -8.00 23.39
CA ILE A 3 -1.92 -7.66 23.45
C ILE A 3 -2.61 -8.51 22.39
N ASP A 4 -3.45 -9.45 22.84
CA ASP A 4 -4.20 -10.34 21.97
C ASP A 4 -5.49 -9.64 21.52
N PHE A 5 -5.68 -9.58 20.21
CA PHE A 5 -6.58 -8.65 19.54
C PHE A 5 -7.62 -9.44 18.75
N VAL A 6 -8.90 -9.28 19.09
CA VAL A 6 -10.02 -9.99 18.43
C VAL A 6 -10.71 -9.03 17.46
N PRO A 7 -10.86 -9.39 16.17
CA PRO A 7 -11.51 -8.53 15.20
C PRO A 7 -13.03 -8.57 15.38
N TYR A 8 -13.63 -7.43 15.68
CA TYR A 8 -15.08 -7.24 15.59
C TYR A 8 -15.39 -6.79 14.16
N ILE A 9 -15.72 -7.75 13.32
CA ILE A 9 -16.01 -7.52 11.89
C ILE A 9 -17.46 -7.10 11.75
N THR A 10 -17.66 -5.82 11.44
CA THR A 10 -18.89 -5.34 10.80
C THR A 10 -18.50 -4.90 9.38
N VAL A 11 -19.28 -5.28 8.38
CA VAL A 11 -18.97 -5.14 6.96
C VAL A 11 -18.39 -3.75 6.64
N GLY A 12 -17.14 -3.71 6.14
CA GLY A 12 -16.47 -2.51 5.63
C GLY A 12 -15.50 -1.79 6.58
N THR A 13 -15.55 -2.02 7.90
CA THR A 13 -14.56 -1.48 8.85
C THR A 13 -14.47 -2.38 10.08
N GLY A 14 -13.34 -3.06 10.26
CA GLY A 14 -13.10 -3.90 11.45
C GLY A 14 -12.42 -3.08 12.55
N ILE A 15 -13.01 -3.04 13.74
CA ILE A 15 -12.34 -2.51 14.93
C ILE A 15 -11.77 -3.71 15.68
N VAL A 16 -10.53 -3.55 16.12
CA VAL A 16 -9.77 -4.59 16.79
C VAL A 16 -9.60 -4.15 18.24
N VAL A 17 -10.13 -4.93 19.18
CA VAL A 17 -10.10 -4.62 20.62
C VAL A 17 -9.52 -5.78 21.42
N PRO A 18 -9.08 -5.55 22.67
CA PRO A 18 -8.60 -6.62 23.54
C PRO A 18 -9.63 -7.74 23.71
N ALA A 19 -9.15 -8.96 23.87
CA ALA A 19 -10.00 -10.13 24.09
C ALA A 19 -11.03 -9.89 25.20
N GLY A 20 -12.30 -10.21 24.90
CA GLY A 20 -13.43 -10.00 25.82
C GLY A 20 -14.06 -8.61 25.77
N ASN A 21 -13.51 -7.67 24.98
CA ASN A 21 -14.01 -6.31 24.82
C ASN A 21 -14.38 -5.66 26.18
N PRO A 22 -13.41 -5.51 27.11
CA PRO A 22 -13.68 -5.07 28.48
C PRO A 22 -14.28 -3.66 28.55
N ASP A 23 -14.04 -2.86 27.51
CA ASP A 23 -14.50 -1.48 27.39
C ASP A 23 -15.83 -1.35 26.65
N ASN A 24 -16.45 -2.48 26.26
CA ASN A 24 -17.73 -2.55 25.57
C ASN A 24 -17.79 -1.65 24.32
N ILE A 25 -16.72 -1.66 23.52
CA ILE A 25 -16.64 -0.93 22.25
C ILE A 25 -17.67 -1.50 21.28
N THR A 26 -18.58 -0.66 20.81
CA THR A 26 -19.71 -1.04 19.95
C THR A 26 -19.48 -0.72 18.48
N GLY A 27 -18.55 0.19 18.19
CA GLY A 27 -18.27 0.63 16.83
C GLY A 27 -17.37 1.86 16.77
N LEU A 28 -17.40 2.51 15.62
CA LEU A 28 -16.80 3.82 15.43
C LEU A 28 -17.82 4.85 15.95
N ASP A 29 -17.90 5.00 17.26
CA ASP A 29 -18.87 5.85 17.95
C ASP A 29 -18.30 6.41 19.26
N GLU A 30 -19.13 7.08 20.07
CA GLU A 30 -18.75 7.69 21.34
C GLU A 30 -18.12 6.70 22.35
N SER A 31 -18.25 5.39 22.16
CA SER A 31 -17.53 4.39 22.98
C SER A 31 -16.00 4.51 22.88
N LEU A 32 -15.49 5.18 21.84
CA LEU A 32 -14.07 5.44 21.64
C LEU A 32 -13.55 6.66 22.42
N CYS A 33 -14.42 7.53 22.95
CA CYS A 33 -14.00 8.75 23.64
C CYS A 33 -13.09 8.46 24.84
N GLY A 34 -11.98 9.20 24.94
CA GLY A 34 -10.95 9.01 25.97
C GLY A 34 -10.04 7.79 25.78
N ARG A 35 -10.08 7.14 24.61
CA ARG A 35 -9.24 5.99 24.29
C ARG A 35 -8.16 6.37 23.28
N THR A 36 -7.07 5.59 23.30
CA THR A 36 -6.06 5.63 22.22
C THR A 36 -6.48 4.67 21.12
N VAL A 37 -6.67 5.21 19.91
CA VAL A 37 -7.08 4.44 18.73
C VAL A 37 -5.98 4.53 17.68
N ALA A 38 -5.45 3.37 17.29
CA ALA A 38 -4.50 3.26 16.20
C ALA A 38 -5.24 3.16 14.86
N VAL A 39 -4.95 4.08 13.95
CA VAL A 39 -5.58 4.18 12.63
C VAL A 39 -4.53 4.32 11.54
N GLN A 40 -4.81 3.76 10.37
CA GLN A 40 -3.93 3.85 9.23
C GLN A 40 -3.94 5.28 8.65
N VAL A 41 -2.78 5.82 8.26
CA VAL A 41 -2.71 7.15 7.62
C VAL A 41 -3.55 7.24 6.34
N ALA A 42 -4.13 8.43 6.11
CA ALA A 42 -4.87 8.80 4.90
C ALA A 42 -6.08 7.89 4.58
N THR A 43 -6.78 7.43 5.60
CA THR A 43 -8.04 6.69 5.44
C THR A 43 -9.22 7.47 6.00
N ILE A 44 -10.44 7.15 5.57
CA ILE A 44 -11.68 7.81 6.04
C ILE A 44 -11.83 7.71 7.57
N GLN A 45 -11.26 6.67 8.18
CA GLN A 45 -11.26 6.47 9.62
C GLN A 45 -10.53 7.60 10.37
N VAL A 46 -9.50 8.22 9.78
CA VAL A 46 -8.84 9.39 10.40
C VAL A 46 -9.83 10.54 10.48
N THR A 47 -10.46 10.89 9.36
CA THR A 47 -11.46 11.96 9.29
C THR A 47 -12.63 11.68 10.22
N PHE A 48 -13.11 10.44 10.28
CA PHE A 48 -14.20 10.06 11.18
C PHE A 48 -13.85 10.28 12.66
N LEU A 49 -12.63 9.91 13.08
CA LEU A 49 -12.20 10.11 14.47
C LEU A 49 -11.98 11.60 14.79
N GLU A 50 -11.54 12.39 13.80
CA GLU A 50 -11.48 13.85 13.91
C GLU A 50 -12.87 14.47 14.07
N ASP A 51 -13.85 14.04 13.27
CA ASP A 51 -15.25 14.48 13.38
C ASP A 51 -15.86 14.05 14.72
N LEU A 52 -15.57 12.83 15.19
CA LEU A 52 -16.03 12.34 16.50
C LEU A 52 -15.48 13.19 17.65
N ASN A 53 -14.23 13.65 17.56
CA ASN A 53 -13.64 14.57 18.54
C ASN A 53 -14.26 15.97 18.49
N GLN A 54 -14.78 16.40 17.33
CA GLN A 54 -15.44 17.70 17.21
C GLN A 54 -16.87 17.66 17.75
N ASP A 55 -17.64 16.63 17.41
CA ASP A 55 -19.10 16.64 17.61
C ASP A 55 -19.59 15.62 18.67
N GLY A 56 -18.80 14.58 18.98
CA GLY A 56 -19.24 13.47 19.85
C GLY A 56 -18.58 13.40 21.22
N CYS A 57 -17.28 13.72 21.33
CA CYS A 57 -16.51 13.42 22.55
C CYS A 57 -16.41 14.53 23.61
N ALA A 58 -17.07 15.68 23.41
CA ALA A 58 -17.00 16.83 24.33
C ALA A 58 -15.55 17.15 24.75
N ASP A 59 -15.21 17.01 26.04
CA ASP A 59 -13.86 17.27 26.58
C ASP A 59 -12.96 16.01 26.61
N ASN A 60 -13.48 14.84 26.25
CA ASN A 60 -12.80 13.55 26.41
C ASN A 60 -12.46 12.91 25.06
N ASN A 61 -11.58 13.58 24.32
CA ASN A 61 -11.25 13.21 22.94
C ASN A 61 -10.52 11.85 22.84
N VAL A 62 -10.71 11.21 21.69
CA VAL A 62 -9.92 10.08 21.22
C VAL A 62 -8.50 10.54 20.93
N ASP A 63 -7.52 9.81 21.48
CA ASP A 63 -6.10 9.97 21.16
C ASP A 63 -5.77 9.17 19.88
N ILE A 64 -5.62 9.88 18.76
CA ILE A 64 -5.47 9.28 17.43
C ILE A 64 -3.98 9.02 17.16
N VAL A 65 -3.61 7.74 17.13
CA VAL A 65 -2.26 7.31 16.74
C VAL A 65 -2.30 6.83 15.31
N THR A 66 -1.51 7.44 14.43
CA THR A 66 -1.45 7.02 13.03
C THR A 66 -0.31 6.05 12.78
N PHE A 67 -0.53 5.06 11.91
CA PHE A 67 0.52 4.18 11.39
C PHE A 67 0.54 4.16 9.86
N ASP A 68 1.73 4.01 9.30
CA ASP A 68 1.93 4.04 7.85
C ASP A 68 1.22 2.87 7.17
N SER A 69 0.57 3.17 6.05
CA SER A 69 0.15 2.16 5.10
C SER A 69 1.27 1.86 4.12
N ASN A 70 1.48 0.58 3.84
CA ASN A 70 2.27 0.22 2.67
C ASN A 70 1.35 0.26 1.44
N PRO A 71 1.63 1.13 0.45
CA PRO A 71 0.82 1.18 -0.75
C PRO A 71 0.92 -0.15 -1.50
N LEU A 72 -0.21 -0.60 -2.06
CA LEU A 72 -0.22 -1.69 -3.02
C LEU A 72 0.23 -1.13 -4.37
N ALA A 73 1.54 -1.04 -4.58
CA ALA A 73 2.10 -0.51 -5.81
C ALA A 73 2.44 -1.62 -6.81
N VAL A 74 2.04 -1.45 -8.07
CA VAL A 74 2.33 -2.39 -9.17
C VAL A 74 2.76 -1.64 -10.42
N GLU A 75 3.59 -2.28 -11.24
CA GLU A 75 4.01 -1.69 -12.51
C GLU A 75 2.84 -1.56 -13.48
N ASP A 76 2.69 -0.36 -14.03
CA ASP A 76 1.78 -0.07 -15.12
C ASP A 76 2.38 -0.57 -16.44
N LEU A 77 2.32 -1.89 -16.63
CA LEU A 77 2.67 -2.53 -17.90
C LEU A 77 1.55 -2.27 -18.94
N ARG A 78 1.21 -1.00 -19.16
CA ARG A 78 0.29 -0.57 -20.21
C ARG A 78 0.85 -1.03 -21.55
N THR A 79 0.09 -1.91 -22.18
CA THR A 79 0.44 -2.78 -23.30
C THR A 79 0.76 -2.15 -24.67
N PRO A 80 0.53 -0.86 -25.01
CA PRO A 80 0.83 -0.39 -26.37
C PRO A 80 2.31 -0.48 -26.75
N ASN A 81 3.23 -0.24 -25.81
CA ASN A 81 4.68 -0.24 -26.09
C ASN A 81 5.31 -1.64 -26.02
N MET A 82 4.73 -2.56 -25.24
CA MET A 82 5.22 -3.95 -25.14
C MET A 82 4.71 -4.84 -26.28
N LEU A 83 3.56 -4.51 -26.88
CA LEU A 83 3.00 -5.20 -28.05
C LEU A 83 3.78 -4.92 -29.35
N ARG A 84 4.62 -3.88 -29.39
CA ARG A 84 5.54 -3.63 -30.51
C ARG A 84 6.68 -4.65 -30.59
N ASN A 85 6.98 -5.33 -29.49
CA ASN A 85 7.94 -6.43 -29.47
C ASN A 85 7.21 -7.76 -29.67
N HIS A 86 7.14 -8.21 -30.93
CA HIS A 86 6.41 -9.43 -31.32
C HIS A 86 6.81 -10.69 -30.54
N SER A 87 8.02 -10.76 -29.97
CA SER A 87 8.46 -11.91 -29.16
C SER A 87 7.89 -11.94 -27.75
N LEU A 88 7.50 -10.78 -27.19
CA LEU A 88 7.04 -10.63 -25.80
C LEU A 88 5.53 -10.33 -25.72
N ALA A 89 4.95 -9.81 -26.80
CA ALA A 89 3.54 -9.48 -26.95
C ALA A 89 2.62 -10.65 -26.60
N LYS A 90 2.97 -11.86 -27.06
CA LYS A 90 2.16 -13.07 -26.84
C LYS A 90 2.14 -13.50 -25.36
N SER A 91 3.31 -13.60 -24.71
CA SER A 91 3.39 -14.01 -23.30
C SER A 91 2.71 -13.03 -22.33
N ILE A 92 2.70 -11.74 -22.65
CA ILE A 92 2.05 -10.70 -21.83
C ILE A 92 0.52 -10.72 -22.02
N SER A 93 0.06 -10.93 -23.26
CA SER A 93 -1.36 -11.09 -23.57
C SER A 93 -1.91 -12.39 -22.98
N ASP A 94 -1.18 -13.50 -23.10
CA ASP A 94 -1.57 -14.81 -22.56
C ASP A 94 -1.58 -14.83 -21.02
N ALA A 95 -0.78 -13.98 -20.37
CA ALA A 95 -0.73 -13.87 -18.91
C ALA A 95 -1.89 -13.08 -18.28
N GLY A 96 -2.77 -12.47 -19.08
CA GLY A 96 -3.97 -11.79 -18.58
C GLY A 96 -3.67 -10.57 -17.68
N TRP A 97 -2.55 -9.87 -17.90
CA TRP A 97 -2.08 -8.80 -17.00
C TRP A 97 -3.13 -7.71 -16.74
N GLY A 98 -3.88 -7.29 -17.76
CA GLY A 98 -4.97 -6.33 -17.61
C GLY A 98 -6.07 -6.85 -16.67
N GLN A 99 -6.48 -8.11 -16.84
CA GLN A 99 -7.48 -8.75 -15.99
C GLN A 99 -6.98 -8.94 -14.55
N PHE A 100 -5.69 -9.28 -14.38
CA PHE A 100 -5.07 -9.35 -13.06
C PHE A 100 -5.12 -8.02 -12.32
N ILE A 101 -4.76 -6.91 -12.99
CA ILE A 101 -4.84 -5.57 -12.40
C ILE A 101 -6.28 -5.21 -12.04
N SER A 102 -7.25 -5.49 -12.92
CA SER A 102 -8.67 -5.21 -12.62
C SER A 102 -9.18 -6.00 -11.41
N ILE A 103 -8.84 -7.29 -11.30
CA ILE A 103 -9.21 -8.11 -10.13
C ILE A 103 -8.52 -7.58 -8.86
N LEU A 104 -7.23 -7.24 -8.96
CA LEU A 104 -6.45 -6.71 -7.85
C LEU A 104 -7.01 -5.37 -7.35
N GLN A 105 -7.40 -4.47 -8.25
CA GLN A 105 -8.04 -3.20 -7.92
C GLN A 105 -9.38 -3.44 -7.22
N ALA A 106 -10.24 -4.28 -7.77
CA ALA A 106 -11.53 -4.61 -7.16
C ALA A 106 -11.37 -5.25 -5.76
N LYS A 107 -10.36 -6.10 -5.57
CA LYS A 107 -10.07 -6.70 -4.26
C LYS A 107 -9.40 -5.75 -3.27
N ALA A 108 -8.61 -4.82 -3.75
CA ALA A 108 -8.07 -3.77 -2.90
C ALA A 108 -9.19 -2.83 -2.42
N GLU A 109 -10.10 -2.44 -3.32
CA GLU A 109 -11.26 -1.61 -3.01
C GLU A 109 -12.19 -2.27 -1.97
N ASP A 110 -12.49 -3.56 -2.13
CA ASP A 110 -13.23 -4.38 -1.15
C ASP A 110 -12.55 -4.40 0.24
N ALA A 111 -11.23 -4.24 0.28
CA ALA A 111 -10.44 -4.16 1.51
C ALA A 111 -10.17 -2.71 1.98
N GLY A 112 -10.79 -1.69 1.37
CA GLY A 112 -10.56 -0.28 1.70
C GLY A 112 -9.15 0.22 1.35
N ARG A 113 -8.52 -0.37 0.34
CA ARG A 113 -7.15 -0.06 -0.12
C ARG A 113 -7.14 0.38 -1.58
N GLU A 114 -6.15 1.17 -1.93
CA GLU A 114 -5.89 1.57 -3.31
C GLU A 114 -4.71 0.79 -3.89
N VAL A 115 -4.79 0.46 -5.19
CA VAL A 115 -3.66 -0.04 -5.98
C VAL A 115 -3.06 1.11 -6.79
N ILE A 116 -1.79 1.41 -6.53
CA ILE A 116 -1.06 2.48 -7.21
C ILE A 116 -0.31 1.90 -8.40
N LEU A 117 -0.65 2.38 -9.60
CA LEU A 117 0.06 2.04 -10.83
C LEU A 117 1.29 2.94 -11.00
N VAL A 118 2.48 2.36 -11.09
CA VAL A 118 3.74 3.11 -11.25
C VAL A 118 4.33 2.93 -12.64
N ASN A 119 5.06 3.93 -13.14
CA ASN A 119 5.75 3.82 -14.43
C ASN A 119 6.82 2.71 -14.37
N PRO A 120 6.77 1.68 -15.25
CA PRO A 120 7.72 0.56 -15.25
C PRO A 120 9.11 0.95 -15.77
N SER A 121 9.28 2.14 -16.34
CA SER A 121 10.52 2.54 -17.00
C SER A 121 11.69 2.59 -16.01
N GLY A 122 12.63 1.66 -16.17
CA GLY A 122 13.89 1.65 -15.43
C GLY A 122 13.82 1.12 -14.00
N THR A 123 12.65 0.68 -13.51
CA THR A 123 12.47 0.11 -12.16
C THR A 123 13.43 -1.04 -11.85
N SER A 124 13.70 -1.90 -12.83
CA SER A 124 14.62 -3.05 -12.70
C SER A 124 16.11 -2.69 -12.91
N GLN A 125 16.39 -1.52 -13.50
CA GLN A 125 17.74 -1.07 -13.85
C GLN A 125 18.27 -0.02 -12.85
N VAL A 126 17.42 0.77 -12.21
CA VAL A 126 17.78 1.70 -11.15
C VAL A 126 18.12 0.93 -9.88
N CYS A 127 19.24 1.25 -9.23
CA CYS A 127 19.61 0.63 -7.96
C CYS A 127 18.73 1.17 -6.84
N SER A 128 18.05 0.28 -6.11
CA SER A 128 17.23 0.64 -4.94
C SER A 128 18.06 1.22 -3.78
N GLY A 129 19.35 0.89 -3.71
CA GLY A 129 20.27 1.39 -2.68
C GLY A 129 20.77 2.80 -2.90
N CYS A 130 21.17 3.16 -4.13
CA CYS A 130 21.82 4.45 -4.41
C CYS A 130 21.16 5.28 -5.54
N GLY A 131 20.14 4.77 -6.22
CA GLY A 131 19.47 5.46 -7.33
C GLY A 131 20.23 5.44 -8.66
N ALA A 132 21.48 4.96 -8.68
CA ALA A 132 22.27 4.89 -9.91
C ALA A 132 21.68 3.88 -10.92
N ARG A 133 21.77 4.21 -12.21
CA ARG A 133 21.31 3.33 -13.29
C ARG A 133 22.34 2.25 -13.59
N VAL A 134 21.94 1.00 -13.47
CA VAL A 134 22.73 -0.20 -13.76
C VAL A 134 22.08 -0.91 -14.94
N SER A 135 22.54 -0.58 -16.16
CA SER A 135 22.06 -1.22 -17.40
C SER A 135 22.39 -2.70 -17.40
N LYS A 136 21.42 -3.55 -17.75
CA LYS A 136 21.56 -5.01 -17.80
C LYS A 136 20.52 -5.63 -18.74
N PRO A 137 20.85 -6.76 -19.40
CA PRO A 137 19.89 -7.50 -20.23
C PRO A 137 18.82 -8.21 -19.40
N LEU A 138 17.71 -8.59 -20.03
CA LEU A 138 16.61 -9.32 -19.38
C LEU A 138 17.01 -10.71 -18.86
N SER A 139 18.06 -11.32 -19.42
CA SER A 139 18.62 -12.59 -18.95
C SER A 139 19.34 -12.45 -17.61
N GLU A 140 19.80 -11.26 -17.25
CA GLU A 140 20.50 -11.01 -15.98
C GLU A 140 19.48 -10.86 -14.85
N ARG A 141 19.36 -11.91 -14.04
CA ARG A 141 18.40 -12.00 -12.92
C ARG A 141 18.96 -11.48 -11.60
N TRP A 142 20.27 -11.23 -11.54
CA TRP A 142 20.94 -10.68 -10.37
C TRP A 142 21.19 -9.18 -10.57
N HIS A 143 21.09 -8.38 -9.51
CA HIS A 143 21.39 -6.96 -9.51
C HIS A 143 22.62 -6.75 -8.63
N LEU A 144 23.77 -6.52 -9.27
CA LEU A 144 24.98 -6.05 -8.62
C LEU A 144 25.21 -4.57 -8.98
N CYS A 145 25.17 -3.70 -7.98
CA CYS A 145 25.39 -2.27 -8.18
C CYS A 145 26.89 -1.93 -8.05
N PRO A 146 27.55 -1.42 -9.10
CA PRO A 146 28.97 -1.05 -9.03
C PRO A 146 29.21 0.24 -8.23
N PHE A 147 28.16 1.00 -7.92
CA PHE A 147 28.26 2.30 -7.25
C PHE A 147 28.16 2.20 -5.73
N CYS A 148 27.33 1.28 -5.21
CA CYS A 148 27.13 1.11 -3.76
C CYS A 148 27.31 -0.33 -3.26
N GLY A 149 27.66 -1.27 -4.11
CA GLY A 149 27.90 -2.67 -3.74
C GLY A 149 26.63 -3.49 -3.45
N LEU A 150 25.42 -2.92 -3.61
CA LEU A 150 24.18 -3.67 -3.41
C LEU A 150 24.11 -4.90 -4.34
N SER A 151 23.89 -6.08 -3.76
CA SER A 151 23.86 -7.37 -4.46
C SER A 151 22.60 -8.15 -4.06
N ILE A 152 21.57 -8.13 -4.90
CA ILE A 152 20.26 -8.75 -4.64
C ILE A 152 19.62 -9.27 -5.94
N HIS A 153 18.56 -10.07 -5.83
CA HIS A 153 17.78 -10.47 -7.01
C HIS A 153 17.15 -9.23 -7.69
N ARG A 154 17.13 -9.20 -9.03
CA ARG A 154 16.63 -8.06 -9.82
C ARG A 154 15.18 -7.72 -9.50
N ASP A 155 14.34 -8.73 -9.31
CA ASP A 155 12.92 -8.51 -9.03
C ASP A 155 12.70 -7.93 -7.63
N LEU A 156 13.58 -8.25 -6.66
CA LEU A 156 13.57 -7.63 -5.33
C LEU A 156 14.07 -6.17 -5.40
N ASN A 157 15.05 -5.89 -6.25
CA ASN A 157 15.46 -4.52 -6.52
C ASN A 157 14.31 -3.71 -7.16
N ALA A 158 13.63 -4.30 -8.14
CA ALA A 158 12.49 -3.68 -8.81
C ALA A 158 11.33 -3.43 -7.82
N SER A 159 10.96 -4.41 -6.98
CA SER A 159 9.87 -4.26 -6.00
C SER A 159 10.14 -3.13 -5.00
N ARG A 160 11.39 -2.95 -4.56
CA ARG A 160 11.78 -1.81 -3.71
C ARG A 160 11.61 -0.46 -4.41
N ASN A 161 11.95 -0.39 -5.70
CA ASN A 161 11.76 0.84 -6.48
C ASN A 161 10.27 1.11 -6.73
N ILE A 162 9.48 0.08 -7.04
CA ILE A 162 8.02 0.16 -7.22
C ILE A 162 7.36 0.67 -5.93
N LEU A 163 7.73 0.13 -4.77
CA LEU A 163 7.22 0.61 -3.48
C LEU A 163 7.58 2.08 -3.24
N ARG A 164 8.83 2.48 -3.52
CA ARG A 164 9.27 3.87 -3.37
C ARG A 164 8.47 4.82 -4.27
N LEU A 165 8.25 4.44 -5.53
CA LEU A 165 7.43 5.21 -6.47
C LEU A 165 5.97 5.28 -6.01
N GLY A 166 5.40 4.15 -5.56
CA GLY A 166 4.04 4.09 -5.02
C GLY A 166 3.84 5.05 -3.85
N ARG A 167 4.77 5.06 -2.89
CA ARG A 167 4.75 6.00 -1.75
C ARG A 167 4.80 7.47 -2.20
N SER A 168 5.61 7.79 -3.20
CA SER A 168 5.69 9.17 -3.71
C SER A 168 4.41 9.66 -4.40
N LEU A 169 3.64 8.75 -4.99
CA LEU A 169 2.36 9.07 -5.63
C LEU A 169 1.24 9.19 -4.60
N GLN A 170 1.23 8.34 -3.58
CA GLN A 170 0.25 8.39 -2.49
C GLN A 170 0.27 9.74 -1.75
N GLY A 171 1.46 10.29 -1.48
CA GLY A 171 1.61 11.61 -0.85
C GLY A 171 1.19 12.78 -1.74
N SER A 172 1.12 12.59 -3.07
CA SER A 172 0.70 13.64 -4.01
C SER A 172 -0.84 13.73 -4.12
N ASN A 173 -1.55 12.60 -3.99
CA ASN A 173 -3.02 12.56 -4.03
C ASN A 173 -3.69 13.05 -2.74
N ALA A 174 -2.97 13.09 -1.61
CA ALA A 174 -3.48 13.60 -0.34
C ALA A 174 -3.48 15.15 -0.24
N LEU A 175 -2.97 15.86 -1.24
CA LEU A 175 -2.82 17.33 -1.26
C LEU A 175 -3.63 18.03 -2.37
N SER A 176 -4.56 17.31 -3.01
CA SER A 176 -5.39 17.82 -4.12
C SER A 176 -6.88 17.72 -3.83
#